data_AF-A0A392SLT6-F1
#
_entry.id   AF-A0A392SLT6-F1
#
_cell.length_a   1.000
_cell.length_b   1.000
_cell.length_c   1.000
_cell.angle_alpha   90.00
_cell.angle_beta   90.00
_cell.angle_gamma   90.00
#
_symmetry.space_group_name_H-M   'P 1'
#
loop_
_entity.id
_entity.type
_entity.pdbx_description
1 polymer ?
#
loop_
_entity_poly.entity_id
_entity_poly.type
_entity_poly.pdbx_seq_one_letter_code
_entity_poly.pdbx_strand_id
1 'polypeptide(L)'
;MGMAVLNYNLAWRMDVELPQFPPPLMIVVQEYRAQAPLPSYYQLYPQPADIEVRFQRQTEWLIHHQTHIRCIWDRDYEAHQP
;
A
#
# COMPACT_ATOMS: atom_id res chain seq x y z
N MET A 1 27.30 9.82 8.53
CA MET A 1 25.99 9.83 9.22
C MET A 1 24.83 9.39 8.32
N GLY A 2 24.65 9.98 7.13
CA GLY A 2 23.51 9.67 6.24
C GLY A 2 23.30 8.17 5.91
N MET A 3 24.37 7.43 5.63
CA MET A 3 24.28 5.98 5.38
C MET A 3 23.85 5.16 6.61
N ALA A 4 24.26 5.56 7.81
CA ALA A 4 23.88 4.86 9.04
C ALA A 4 22.40 5.03 9.36
N VAL A 5 21.89 6.25 9.18
CA VAL A 5 20.46 6.57 9.30
C VAL A 5 19.63 5.82 8.26
N LEU A 6 20.07 5.82 6.99
CA LEU A 6 19.37 5.08 5.93
C LEU A 6 19.31 3.58 6.24
N ASN A 7 20.43 2.97 6.61
CA ASN A 7 20.50 1.55 6.89
C ASN A 7 19.65 1.15 8.11
N TYR A 8 19.72 1.96 9.18
CA TYR A 8 18.85 1.77 10.36
C TYR A 8 17.36 1.87 10.01
N ASN A 9 16.98 2.87 9.21
CA ASN A 9 15.59 3.07 8.81
C ASN A 9 15.06 1.93 7.93
N LEU A 10 15.89 1.42 7.02
CA LEU A 10 15.54 0.27 6.20
C LEU A 10 15.35 -0.97 7.06
N ALA A 11 16.28 -1.25 7.98
CA ALA A 11 16.18 -2.39 8.87
C ALA A 11 14.89 -2.34 9.72
N TRP A 12 14.61 -1.18 10.29
CA TRP A 12 13.39 -0.96 11.08
C TRP A 12 12.10 -1.07 10.25
N ARG A 13 12.10 -0.58 8.99
CA ARG A 13 10.91 -0.66 8.11
C ARG A 13 10.60 -2.07 7.63
N MET A 14 11.63 -2.88 7.43
CA MET A 14 11.48 -4.26 6.96
C MET A 14 11.29 -5.25 8.12
N ASP A 15 11.26 -4.78 9.36
CA ASP A 15 11.21 -5.60 10.57
C ASP A 15 12.33 -6.66 10.59
N VAL A 16 13.55 -6.23 10.20
CA VAL A 16 14.75 -7.06 10.20
C VAL A 16 15.71 -6.60 11.30
N GLU A 17 16.74 -7.41 11.56
CA GLU A 17 17.76 -7.08 12.56
C GLU A 17 18.39 -5.70 12.30
N LEU A 18 18.47 -4.91 13.37
CA LEU A 18 19.07 -3.59 13.30
C LEU A 18 20.58 -3.69 13.02
N PRO A 19 21.11 -2.80 12.17
CA PRO A 19 22.54 -2.79 11.88
C PRO A 19 23.35 -2.48 13.14
N GLN A 20 24.44 -3.22 13.33
CA GLN A 20 25.38 -2.94 14.40
C GLN A 20 26.23 -1.72 14.03
N PHE A 21 26.23 -0.73 14.91
CA PHE A 21 27.06 0.46 14.81
C PHE A 21 27.88 0.64 16.09
N PRO A 22 29.04 1.32 16.01
CA PRO A 22 29.73 1.80 17.20
C PRO A 22 28.77 2.62 18.09
N PRO A 23 28.86 2.50 19.43
CA PRO A 23 27.90 3.15 20.34
C PRO A 23 27.66 4.64 20.08
N PRO A 24 28.69 5.48 19.80
CA PRO A 24 28.45 6.89 19.50
C PRO A 24 27.60 7.11 18.25
N LEU A 25 27.81 6.30 17.21
CA LEU A 25 27.05 6.41 15.97
C LEU A 25 25.60 5.95 16.15
N MET A 26 25.38 4.90 16.95
CA MET A 26 24.04 4.42 17.30
C MET A 26 23.23 5.49 18.04
N ILE A 27 23.85 6.19 19.00
CA ILE A 27 23.20 7.29 19.74
C ILE A 27 22.74 8.38 18.79
N VAL A 28 23.62 8.85 17.91
CA VAL A 28 23.29 9.96 17.00
C VAL A 28 22.19 9.54 15.99
N VAL A 29 22.14 8.28 15.56
CA VAL A 29 21.05 7.76 14.72
C VAL A 29 19.71 7.74 15.47
N GLN A 30 19.71 7.35 16.75
CA GLN A 30 18.51 7.37 17.59
C GLN A 30 18.02 8.79 17.87
N GLU A 31 18.93 9.72 18.18
CA GLU A 31 18.62 11.14 18.38
C GLU A 31 18.02 11.76 17.11
N TYR A 32 18.61 11.48 15.95
CA TYR A 32 18.06 11.93 14.66
C TYR A 32 16.63 11.41 14.45
N ARG A 33 16.37 10.13 14.75
CA ARG A 33 15.04 9.52 14.67
C ARG A 33 14.03 10.14 15.63
N ALA A 34 14.46 10.53 16.84
CA ALA A 34 13.60 11.20 17.81
C ALA A 34 13.17 12.60 17.33
N GLN A 35 14.06 13.31 16.61
CA GLN A 35 13.79 14.63 16.05
C GLN A 35 12.95 14.56 14.76
N ALA A 36 13.18 13.56 13.92
CA ALA A 36 12.47 13.34 12.66
C ALA A 36 11.83 11.95 12.63
N PRO A 37 10.71 11.74 13.34
CA PRO A 37 10.02 10.47 13.33
C PRO A 37 9.55 10.15 11.91
N LEU A 38 10.03 9.03 11.38
CA LEU A 38 9.53 8.49 10.12
C LEU A 38 8.30 7.64 10.39
N PRO A 39 7.24 7.76 9.57
CA PRO A 39 6.08 6.89 9.67
C PRO A 39 6.50 5.43 9.47
N SER A 40 5.80 4.53 10.15
CA SER A 40 6.02 3.10 10.03
C SER A 40 5.61 2.60 8.65
N TYR A 41 6.16 1.45 8.25
CA TYR A 41 5.79 0.82 6.97
C TYR A 41 4.27 0.64 6.84
N TYR A 42 3.62 0.17 7.91
CA TYR A 42 2.17 -0.03 7.98
C TYR A 42 1.34 1.25 7.98
N GLN A 43 1.94 2.40 8.27
CA GLN A 43 1.27 3.71 8.10
C GLN A 43 1.33 4.21 6.66
N LEU A 44 2.35 3.79 5.89
CA LEU A 44 2.57 4.28 4.53
C LEU A 44 1.91 3.42 3.46
N TYR A 45 1.71 2.14 3.74
CA TYR A 45 1.19 1.19 2.76
C TYR A 45 -0.09 0.52 3.26
N PRO A 46 -1.11 0.37 2.39
CA PRO A 46 -2.30 -0.41 2.73
C PRO A 46 -1.90 -1.84 3.04
N GLN A 47 -2.57 -2.44 4.03
CA GLN A 47 -2.32 -3.83 4.38
C GLN A 47 -2.84 -4.74 3.26
N PRO A 48 -2.33 -5.99 3.17
CA PRO A 48 -2.84 -6.95 2.19
C PRO A 48 -4.37 -7.10 2.21
N ALA A 49 -5.00 -7.07 3.39
CA ALA A 49 -6.45 -7.09 3.54
C ALA A 49 -7.14 -5.87 2.90
N ASP A 50 -6.58 -4.67 3.05
CA ASP A 50 -7.12 -3.46 2.43
C ASP A 50 -7.03 -3.52 0.90
N ILE A 51 -5.92 -4.09 0.40
CA ILE A 51 -5.69 -4.30 -1.03
C ILE A 51 -6.72 -5.30 -1.58
N GLU A 52 -6.92 -6.42 -0.89
CA GLU A 52 -7.90 -7.44 -1.27
C GLU A 52 -9.32 -6.88 -1.33
N VAL A 53 -9.75 -6.17 -0.28
CA VAL A 53 -11.08 -5.52 -0.25
C VAL A 53 -11.23 -4.52 -1.40
N ARG A 54 -10.18 -3.78 -1.74
CA ARG A 54 -10.21 -2.84 -2.87
C ARG A 54 -10.41 -3.58 -4.20
N PHE A 55 -9.69 -4.67 -4.44
CA PHE A 55 -9.84 -5.47 -5.65
C PHE A 55 -11.21 -6.12 -5.75
N GLN A 56 -11.76 -6.61 -4.63
CA GLN A 56 -13.12 -7.14 -4.58
C GLN A 56 -14.14 -6.09 -5.01
N ARG A 57 -14.12 -4.90 -4.41
CA ARG A 57 -15.01 -3.80 -4.82
C ARG A 57 -14.84 -3.41 -6.29
N GLN A 58 -13.61 -3.35 -6.78
CA GLN A 58 -13.35 -3.05 -8.19
C GLN A 58 -13.97 -4.11 -9.13
N THR A 59 -13.91 -5.37 -8.73
CA THR A 59 -14.50 -6.48 -9.48
C THR A 59 -16.02 -6.39 -9.49
N GLU A 60 -16.64 -6.09 -8.35
CA GLU A 60 -18.09 -5.87 -8.24
C GLU A 60 -18.56 -4.73 -9.15
N TRP A 61 -17.86 -3.59 -9.14
CA TRP A 61 -18.19 -2.47 -10.00
C TRP A 61 -18.07 -2.82 -11.49
N LEU A 62 -17.03 -3.57 -11.86
CA LEU A 62 -16.83 -4.02 -13.23
C LEU A 62 -17.97 -4.93 -13.68
N ILE A 63 -18.34 -5.91 -12.86
CA ILE A 63 -19.44 -6.82 -13.15
C ILE A 63 -20.75 -6.04 -13.29
N HIS A 64 -21.06 -5.15 -12.33
CA HIS A 64 -22.27 -4.34 -12.37
C HIS A 64 -22.35 -3.50 -13.67
N HIS A 65 -21.24 -2.88 -14.06
CA HIS A 65 -21.18 -2.11 -15.30
C HIS A 65 -21.39 -2.99 -16.53
N GLN A 66 -20.73 -4.15 -16.62
CA GLN A 66 -20.90 -5.08 -17.73
C GLN A 66 -22.34 -5.58 -17.84
N THR A 67 -22.97 -5.94 -16.72
CA THR A 67 -24.37 -6.34 -16.67
C THR A 67 -25.28 -5.20 -17.14
N HIS A 68 -25.02 -3.97 -16.71
CA HIS A 68 -25.82 -2.81 -17.12
C HIS A 68 -25.77 -2.57 -18.64
N ILE A 69 -24.58 -2.56 -19.22
CA ILE A 69 -24.40 -2.41 -20.68
C ILE A 69 -25.08 -3.56 -21.43
N ARG A 70 -24.92 -4.79 -20.92
CA ARG A 70 -25.56 -5.96 -21.53
C ARG A 70 -27.09 -5.84 -21.52
N CYS A 71 -27.68 -5.42 -20.40
CA CYS A 71 -29.13 -5.20 -20.30
C CYS A 71 -29.63 -4.13 -21.27
N ILE A 72 -28.86 -3.06 -21.53
CA ILE A 72 -29.23 -2.03 -22.52
C ILE A 72 -29.24 -2.66 -23.92
N TRP A 73 -28.17 -3.37 -24.28
CA TRP A 73 -28.07 -4.00 -25.60
C TRP A 73 -29.13 -5.06 -25.84
N ASP A 74 -29.47 -5.88 -24.84
CA ASP A 74 -30.51 -6.89 -24.97
C ASP A 74 -31.88 -6.23 -25.23
N ARG A 75 -32.20 -5.12 -24.54
CA ARG A 75 -33.43 -4.35 -24.80
C ARG A 75 -33.46 -3.74 -26.19
N ASP A 76 -32.36 -3.13 -26.62
CA ASP A 76 -32.27 -2.53 -27.95
C ASP A 76 -32.43 -3.61 -29.04
N TYR A 77 -31.84 -4.78 -28.82
CA TYR A 77 -31.99 -5.92 -29.73
C TYR A 77 -33.44 -6.40 -29.83
N GLU A 78 -34.11 -6.62 -28.69
CA GLU A 78 -35.52 -7.03 -28.65
C GLU A 78 -36.45 -6.00 -29.30
N ALA A 79 -36.21 -4.71 -29.10
CA ALA A 79 -37.04 -3.63 -29.66
C ALA A 79 -36.98 -3.52 -31.20
N HIS A 80 -35.93 -4.09 -31.82
CA HIS A 80 -35.72 -4.03 -33.28
C HIS A 80 -35.78 -5.42 -33.94
N GLN A 81 -36.29 -6.44 -33.24
CA GLN A 81 -36.63 -7.73 -33.84
C GLN A 81 -37.82 -7.57 -34.81
N PRO A 82 -37.74 -8.10 -36.05
CA PRO A 82 -38.85 -8.07 -37.01
C PRO A 82 -40.03 -8.98 -36.63
#